data_AF-A0A2W6W5I2-F1
#
_entry.id   AF-A0A2W6W5I2-F1
#
_cell.length_a   1.000
_cell.length_b   1.000
_cell.length_c   1.000
_cell.angle_alpha   90.00
_cell.angle_beta   90.00
_cell.angle_gamma   90.00
#
_symmetry.space_group_name_H-M   'P 1'
#
loop_
_entity.id
_entity.type
_entity.pdbx_description
1 polymer ?
#
loop_
_entity_poly.entity_id
_entity_poly.type
_entity_poly.pdbx_seq_one_letter_code
_entity_poly.pdbx_strand_id
1 'polypeptide(L)'
;MNAGGENATGAPFSASADAAPVDVAPPRAYRAVELRCDGTDRATFTLTYTGTGEVTTVTQEIVCHQGGTLTPIAIPTAVGDLTRFEASAASPDGEGYWVAALQP
;
A
#
# COMPACT_ATOMS: atom_id res chain seq x y z
N MET A 1 -0.44 18.69 13.13
CA MET A 1 -1.24 17.68 13.85
C MET A 1 -2.23 17.15 12.84
N ASN A 2 -2.03 15.96 12.27
CA ASN A 2 -3.09 15.29 11.53
C ASN A 2 -2.90 13.79 11.76
N ALA A 3 -3.69 13.30 12.72
CA ALA A 3 -3.93 11.89 12.95
C ALA A 3 -4.88 11.41 11.85
N GLY A 4 -4.34 10.82 10.79
CA GLY A 4 -5.09 10.21 9.70
C GLY A 4 -5.19 8.71 9.92
N GLY A 5 -6.03 8.28 10.86
CA GLY A 5 -6.52 6.90 10.89
C GLY A 5 -7.49 6.71 9.74
N GLU A 6 -6.97 6.63 8.52
CA GLU A 6 -7.79 6.45 7.32
C GLU A 6 -8.26 5.00 7.26
N ASN A 7 -9.58 4.88 7.44
CA ASN A 7 -10.35 3.66 7.39
C ASN A 7 -9.94 2.79 6.18
N ALA A 8 -9.22 1.70 6.45
CA ALA A 8 -8.57 0.79 5.50
C ALA A 8 -9.53 0.04 4.55
N THR A 9 -10.81 0.41 4.48
CA THR A 9 -11.79 -0.21 3.59
C THR A 9 -12.03 0.66 2.36
N GLY A 10 -11.29 0.37 1.28
CA GLY A 10 -11.55 0.88 -0.07
C GLY A 10 -11.21 2.35 -0.32
N ALA A 11 -10.77 3.10 0.68
CA ALA A 11 -10.30 4.47 0.50
C ALA A 11 -8.82 4.47 0.03
N PRO A 12 -8.48 5.27 -0.97
CA PRO A 12 -7.10 5.42 -1.42
C PRO A 12 -6.27 6.14 -0.35
N PHE A 13 -5.17 5.55 0.13
CA PHE A 13 -4.22 6.24 1.02
C PHE A 13 -2.90 6.50 0.29
N SER A 14 -2.17 7.52 0.78
CA SER A 14 -0.93 7.99 0.17
C SER A 14 0.24 7.10 0.56
N ALA A 15 1.01 6.60 -0.41
CA ALA A 15 2.21 5.77 -0.20
C ALA A 15 3.51 6.49 -0.57
N SER A 16 3.64 7.76 -0.20
CA SER A 16 4.89 8.53 -0.30
C SER A 16 5.97 7.98 0.66
N ALA A 17 7.24 8.36 0.49
CA ALA A 17 8.32 7.99 1.41
C ALA A 17 8.03 8.39 2.88
N ASP A 18 7.24 9.44 3.07
CA ASP A 18 6.80 9.96 4.38
C ASP A 18 5.39 9.49 4.78
N ALA A 19 4.83 8.49 4.10
CA ALA A 19 3.50 7.98 4.41
C ALA A 19 3.42 7.40 5.82
N ALA A 20 2.36 7.73 6.54
CA ALA A 20 2.09 7.16 7.85
C ALA A 20 1.56 5.72 7.73
N PRO A 21 1.87 4.84 8.70
CA PRO A 21 1.21 3.53 8.80
C PRO A 21 -0.30 3.68 8.89
N VAL A 22 -1.01 2.83 8.15
CA VAL A 22 -2.45 2.65 8.26
C VAL A 22 -2.73 1.60 9.32
N ASP A 23 -3.49 1.97 10.35
CA ASP A 23 -3.94 1.05 11.39
C ASP A 23 -5.31 0.45 11.02
N VAL A 24 -5.43 -0.87 11.13
CA VAL A 24 -6.64 -1.62 10.79
C VAL A 24 -7.27 -2.14 12.08
N ALA A 25 -8.32 -1.46 12.54
CA ALA A 25 -9.10 -1.87 13.69
C ALA A 25 -10.61 -1.84 13.36
N PRO A 26 -11.34 -2.97 13.48
CA PRO A 26 -10.87 -4.29 13.92
C PRO A 26 -10.01 -5.01 12.85
N PRO A 27 -9.15 -5.99 13.24
CA PRO A 27 -8.35 -6.79 12.31
C PRO A 27 -9.21 -7.47 11.26
N ARG A 28 -8.76 -7.47 10.01
CA ARG A 28 -9.50 -8.02 8.86
C ARG A 28 -8.57 -8.67 7.83
N ALA A 29 -9.00 -9.79 7.28
CA ALA A 29 -8.37 -10.38 6.11
C ALA A 29 -8.56 -9.49 4.88
N TYR A 30 -7.47 -9.19 4.20
CA TYR A 30 -7.45 -8.53 2.88
C TYR A 30 -6.77 -9.47 1.88
N ARG A 31 -7.28 -9.51 0.65
CA ARG A 31 -6.75 -10.41 -0.40
C ARG A 31 -5.61 -9.78 -1.20
N ALA A 32 -5.66 -8.47 -1.40
CA ALA A 32 -4.71 -7.76 -2.26
C ALA A 32 -4.59 -6.29 -1.87
N VAL A 33 -3.50 -5.67 -2.29
CA VAL A 33 -3.37 -4.22 -2.36
C VAL A 33 -3.26 -3.80 -3.82
N GLU A 34 -4.02 -2.80 -4.22
CA GLU A 34 -3.92 -2.18 -5.53
C GLU A 34 -3.05 -0.93 -5.42
N LEU A 35 -2.04 -0.83 -6.29
CA LEU A 35 -1.13 0.31 -6.33
C LEU A 35 -1.36 1.14 -7.59
N ARG A 36 -1.47 2.46 -7.42
CA ARG A 36 -1.65 3.40 -8.53
C ARG A 36 -0.56 4.44 -8.55
N CYS A 37 0.00 4.63 -9.73
CA CYS A 37 0.95 5.68 -10.05
C CYS A 37 0.26 6.92 -10.57
N ASP A 38 0.62 8.08 -10.01
CA ASP A 38 0.24 9.37 -10.53
C ASP A 38 1.51 10.20 -10.74
N GLY A 39 1.79 10.63 -11.98
CA GLY A 39 2.87 11.57 -12.28
C GLY A 39 4.28 11.00 -12.51
N THR A 40 4.52 9.69 -12.49
CA THR A 40 5.83 9.09 -12.89
C THR A 40 5.65 7.83 -13.75
N ASP A 41 6.70 7.46 -14.46
CA ASP A 41 6.79 6.29 -15.34
C ASP A 41 7.22 5.01 -14.60
N ARG A 42 7.85 5.11 -13.42
CA ARG A 42 8.26 3.93 -12.64
C ARG A 42 8.38 4.23 -11.16
N ALA A 43 7.99 3.29 -10.31
CA ALA A 43 8.36 3.34 -8.90
C ALA A 43 8.59 1.97 -8.29
N THR A 44 9.44 1.98 -7.27
CA THR A 44 9.65 0.83 -6.39
C THR A 44 8.83 1.01 -5.13
N PHE A 45 7.90 0.10 -4.90
CA PHE A 45 7.07 0.05 -3.72
C PHE A 45 7.62 -0.93 -2.71
N THR A 46 7.63 -0.53 -1.45
CA THR A 46 7.88 -1.41 -0.30
C THR A 46 6.62 -1.43 0.54
N LEU A 47 6.04 -2.61 0.69
CA LEU A 47 4.75 -2.85 1.32
C LEU A 47 5.00 -3.74 2.52
N THR A 48 4.73 -3.25 3.72
CA THR A 48 4.85 -4.01 4.96
C THR A 48 3.46 -4.31 5.48
N TYR A 49 3.13 -5.59 5.52
CA TYR A 49 1.89 -6.13 6.05
C TYR A 49 2.14 -6.64 7.45
N THR A 50 1.43 -6.09 8.43
CA THR A 50 1.42 -6.58 9.81
C THR A 50 0.04 -7.15 10.08
N GLY A 51 -0.02 -8.44 10.39
CA GLY A 51 -1.27 -9.11 10.75
C GLY A 51 -1.18 -9.92 12.04
N THR A 52 -2.22 -10.70 12.31
CA THR A 52 -2.31 -11.59 13.48
C THR A 52 -1.42 -12.82 13.38
N GLY A 53 -1.01 -13.21 12.16
CA GLY A 53 -0.10 -14.31 11.91
C GLY A 53 1.35 -13.85 11.90
N GLU A 54 1.75 -13.21 10.80
CA GLU A 54 3.13 -12.80 10.56
C GLU A 54 3.23 -11.35 10.05
N VAL A 55 4.44 -10.80 10.15
CA VAL A 55 4.83 -9.56 9.47
C VAL A 55 5.56 -9.93 8.20
N THR A 56 5.10 -9.42 7.06
CA THR A 56 5.75 -9.66 5.77
C THR A 56 5.98 -8.35 5.04
N THR A 57 7.19 -8.18 4.51
CA THR A 57 7.52 -7.06 3.63
C THR A 57 7.72 -7.56 2.20
N VAL A 58 7.07 -6.88 1.26
CA VAL A 58 7.15 -7.16 -0.17
C VAL A 58 7.66 -5.92 -0.88
N THR A 59 8.66 -6.09 -1.74
CA THR A 59 9.15 -5.03 -2.61
C THR A 59 8.78 -5.34 -4.05
N GLN A 60 8.13 -4.38 -4.72
CA GLN A 60 7.68 -4.52 -6.10
C GLN A 60 8.03 -3.29 -6.90
N GLU A 61 8.72 -3.48 -8.03
CA GLU A 61 8.87 -2.43 -9.03
C GLU A 61 7.66 -2.46 -9.98
N ILE A 62 7.03 -1.30 -10.18
CA ILE A 62 5.90 -1.15 -11.09
C ILE A 62 6.27 -0.09 -12.13
N VAL A 63 6.11 -0.47 -13.40
CA VAL A 63 6.15 0.44 -14.53
C VAL A 63 4.76 1.03 -14.72
N CYS A 64 4.71 2.36 -14.74
CA CYS A 64 3.53 3.19 -14.60
C CYS A 64 3.24 3.90 -15.92
N HIS A 65 2.43 3.33 -16.78
CA HIS A 65 2.06 3.99 -18.03
C HIS A 65 0.97 5.05 -17.77
N GLN A 66 1.33 6.33 -17.54
CA GLN A 66 0.39 7.49 -17.56
C GLN A 66 -1.00 7.20 -16.92
N GLY A 67 -1.04 6.77 -15.66
CA GLY A 67 -2.29 6.43 -14.97
C GLY A 67 -2.89 5.04 -15.29
N GLY A 68 -2.09 4.16 -15.90
CA GLY A 68 -2.44 2.79 -16.24
C GLY A 68 -2.76 1.90 -15.03
N THR A 69 -3.52 0.83 -15.28
CA THR A 69 -4.20 0.02 -14.27
C THR A 69 -3.28 -0.69 -13.28
N LEU A 70 -3.48 -0.34 -12.00
CA LEU A 70 -3.51 -1.15 -10.78
C LEU A 70 -3.03 -2.60 -10.93
N THR A 71 -1.73 -2.84 -10.73
CA THR A 71 -1.21 -4.19 -10.49
C THR A 71 -1.67 -4.62 -9.09
N PRO A 72 -2.58 -5.60 -8.95
CA PRO A 72 -2.93 -6.11 -7.64
C PRO A 72 -1.76 -6.95 -7.11
N ILE A 73 -1.30 -6.62 -5.91
CA ILE A 73 -0.30 -7.40 -5.20
C ILE A 73 -1.02 -8.22 -4.14
N ALA A 74 -0.94 -9.54 -4.29
CA ALA A 74 -1.55 -10.47 -3.36
C ALA A 74 -0.92 -10.34 -1.97
N ILE A 75 -1.76 -10.25 -0.96
CA ILE A 75 -1.30 -10.25 0.44
C ILE A 75 -1.00 -11.71 0.82
N PRO A 76 0.20 -12.02 1.34
CA PRO A 76 0.53 -13.37 1.74
C PRO A 76 -0.45 -13.88 2.78
N THR A 77 -1.01 -15.09 2.57
CA THR A 77 -1.98 -15.69 3.49
C THR A 77 -1.43 -15.90 4.90
N ALA A 78 -0.10 -16.00 5.03
CA ALA A 78 0.59 -16.11 6.32
C ALA A 78 0.43 -14.87 7.21
N VAL A 79 0.14 -13.70 6.64
CA VAL A 79 -0.13 -12.47 7.40
C VAL A 79 -1.37 -12.62 8.28
N GLY A 80 -2.38 -13.35 7.80
CA GLY A 80 -3.66 -13.50 8.50
C GLY A 80 -4.51 -12.23 8.44
N ASP A 81 -5.22 -11.91 9.53
CA ASP A 81 -6.00 -10.68 9.64
C ASP A 81 -5.06 -9.48 9.79
N LEU A 82 -5.10 -8.54 8.84
CA LEU A 82 -4.26 -7.37 8.83
C LEU A 82 -4.66 -6.44 9.98
N THR A 83 -3.65 -5.99 10.74
CA THR A 83 -3.77 -5.06 11.87
C THR A 83 -3.10 -3.73 11.56
N ARG A 84 -2.06 -3.74 10.72
CA ARG A 84 -1.38 -2.53 10.24
C ARG A 84 -0.83 -2.76 8.84
N PHE A 85 -0.86 -1.70 8.05
CA PHE A 85 -0.30 -1.65 6.73
C PHE A 85 0.60 -0.43 6.55
N GLU A 86 1.77 -0.63 5.97
CA GLU A 86 2.70 0.44 5.63
C GLU A 86 3.07 0.30 4.16
N ALA A 87 2.98 1.39 3.41
CA ALA A 87 3.48 1.44 2.05
C ALA A 87 4.37 2.66 1.88
N SER A 88 5.54 2.44 1.31
CA SER A 88 6.43 3.50 0.85
C SER A 88 6.75 3.26 -0.61
N ALA A 89 6.79 4.34 -1.39
CA ALA A 89 7.20 4.32 -2.76
C ALA A 89 8.42 5.22 -2.94
N ALA A 90 9.38 4.74 -3.73
CA ALA A 90 10.50 5.51 -4.22
C ALA A 90 10.37 5.64 -5.74
N SER A 91 10.09 6.85 -6.23
CA SER A 91 10.22 7.18 -7.65
C SER A 91 11.59 7.80 -7.93
N PRO A 92 12.20 7.50 -9.09
CA PRO A 92 13.46 8.10 -9.49
C PRO A 92 13.32 9.62 -9.71
N ASP A 93 12.12 10.09 -10.04
CA ASP A 93 11.82 11.49 -10.32
C ASP A 93 11.49 12.31 -9.06
N GLY A 94 11.34 11.67 -7.89
CA GLY A 94 10.99 12.34 -6.63
C GLY A 94 9.56 12.92 -6.58
N GLU A 95 8.86 12.93 -7.71
CA GLU A 95 7.45 13.26 -7.85
C GLU A 95 6.62 11.98 -7.98
N GLY A 96 5.45 11.97 -7.36
CA GLY A 96 4.49 10.88 -7.45
C GLY A 96 3.71 10.71 -6.16
N TYR A 97 2.41 11.02 -6.21
CA TYR A 97 1.48 10.61 -5.17
C TYR A 97 0.97 9.23 -5.54
N TRP A 98 1.09 8.29 -4.61
CA TRP A 98 0.74 6.90 -4.86
C TRP A 98 -0.47 6.54 -4.04
N VAL A 99 -1.43 5.92 -4.69
CA VAL A 99 -2.61 5.43 -4.02
C VAL A 99 -2.46 3.94 -3.82
N ALA A 100 -2.51 3.51 -2.56
CA ALA A 100 -2.72 2.12 -2.23
C ALA A 100 -4.16 1.93 -1.74
N ALA A 101 -4.80 0.85 -2.18
CA ALA A 101 -6.14 0.48 -1.74
C ALA A 101 -6.15 -0.99 -1.32
N LEU A 102 -6.57 -1.26 -0.08
CA LEU A 102 -6.71 -2.61 0.44
C LEU A 102 -8.03 -3.23 -0.05
N GLN A 103 -7.93 -4.39 -0.68
CA GLN A 103 -9.07 -5.16 -1.16
C GLN A 103 -9.46 -6.25 -0.15
N PRO A 104 -10.73 -6.30 0.30
CA PRO A 104 -11.20 -7.26 1.32
C PRO A 104 -11.35 -8.69 0.78
#